data_AF-A0A9E5K1B5-F1
#
_entry.id   AF-A0A9E5K1B5-F1
#
_cell.length_a   1.000
_cell.length_b   1.000
_cell.length_c   1.000
_cell.angle_alpha   90.00
_cell.angle_beta   90.00
_cell.angle_gamma   90.00
#
_symmetry.space_group_name_H-M   'P 1'
#
loop_
_entity.id
_entity.type
_entity.pdbx_description
1 polymer ?
#
loop_
_entity_poly.entity_id
_entity_poly.type
_entity_poly.pdbx_seq_one_letter_code
_entity_poly.pdbx_strand_id
1 'polypeptide(L)'
;MWVDLIDMLNADDATLLDRYGRWYISDRDPRWLRRNALICVGNTASPTDIEARAVVERYRDGDDDLLAEHARWALAQIASR
;
A
#
# COMPACT_ATOMS: atom_id res chain seq x y z
N MET A 1 6.25 7.69 -16.01
CA MET A 1 6.18 6.27 -15.59
C MET A 1 5.01 6.15 -14.65
N TRP A 2 4.07 5.25 -14.94
CA TRP A 2 2.96 4.95 -14.05
C TRP A 2 3.39 3.87 -13.06
N VAL A 3 2.92 3.96 -11.82
CA VAL A 3 3.19 2.98 -10.77
C VAL A 3 1.89 2.25 -10.48
N ASP A 4 1.90 0.94 -10.63
CA ASP A 4 0.78 0.11 -10.20
C ASP A 4 0.87 -0.08 -8.67
N LEU A 5 -0.08 0.53 -7.96
CA LEU A 5 -0.12 0.52 -6.50
C LEU A 5 -0.47 -0.86 -5.95
N ILE A 6 -1.29 -1.62 -6.67
CA ILE A 6 -1.73 -2.96 -6.24
C ILE A 6 -0.57 -3.94 -6.41
N ASP A 7 0.14 -3.87 -7.54
CA ASP A 7 1.36 -4.65 -7.75
C ASP A 7 2.43 -4.30 -6.70
N MET A 8 2.63 -3.01 -6.38
CA MET A 8 3.55 -2.59 -5.32
C MET A 8 3.17 -3.17 -3.95
N LEU A 9 1.87 -3.20 -3.62
CA LEU A 9 1.38 -3.77 -2.37
C LEU A 9 1.42 -5.32 -2.36
N ASN A 10 1.55 -5.98 -3.51
CA ASN A 10 1.68 -7.44 -3.58
C ASN A 10 3.12 -7.93 -3.66
N ALA A 11 4.05 -7.05 -4.06
CA ALA A 11 5.45 -7.38 -4.20
C ALA A 11 6.14 -7.67 -2.85
N ASP A 12 7.09 -8.59 -2.88
CA ASP A 12 8.00 -8.84 -1.76
C ASP A 12 9.07 -7.73 -1.63
N ASP A 13 9.79 -7.74 -0.52
CA ASP A 13 10.80 -6.71 -0.19
C ASP A 13 11.93 -6.63 -1.21
N ALA A 14 12.43 -7.78 -1.66
CA ALA A 14 13.52 -7.83 -2.65
C ALA A 14 13.07 -7.21 -3.98
N THR A 15 11.87 -7.53 -4.42
CA THR A 15 11.25 -6.99 -5.64
C THR A 15 11.03 -5.48 -5.53
N LEU A 16 10.59 -4.99 -4.37
CA LEU A 16 10.41 -3.55 -4.16
C LEU A 16 11.73 -2.79 -4.19
N LEU A 17 12.78 -3.34 -3.57
CA LEU A 17 14.10 -2.71 -3.57
C LEU A 17 14.80 -2.79 -4.94
N ASP A 18 14.59 -3.85 -5.70
CA ASP A 18 15.09 -3.95 -7.08
C ASP A 18 14.42 -2.91 -7.99
N ARG A 19 13.08 -2.85 -7.98
CA ARG A 19 12.31 -1.96 -8.85
C ARG A 19 12.39 -0.49 -8.47
N TYR A 20 12.36 -0.20 -7.16
CA TYR A 20 12.21 1.17 -6.64
C TYR A 20 13.39 1.64 -5.78
N GLY A 21 14.47 0.85 -5.65
CA GLY A 21 15.62 1.19 -4.80
C GLY A 21 16.38 2.45 -5.23
N ARG A 22 16.17 2.95 -6.45
CA ARG A 22 16.69 4.26 -6.89
C ARG A 22 16.00 5.44 -6.22
N TRP A 23 14.81 5.26 -5.67
CA TRP A 23 14.11 6.29 -4.92
C TRP A 23 14.72 6.48 -3.54
N TYR A 24 14.41 7.61 -2.92
CA TYR A 24 14.67 7.81 -1.51
C TYR A 24 13.71 6.94 -0.69
N ILE A 25 14.28 6.05 0.13
CA ILE A 25 13.57 5.15 1.04
C ILE A 25 14.35 5.17 2.35
N SER A 26 13.71 5.64 3.43
CA SER A 26 14.33 5.70 4.76
C SER A 26 14.83 4.30 5.17
N ASP A 27 16.10 4.23 5.56
CA ASP A 27 16.81 3.00 5.95
C ASP A 27 16.75 1.85 4.92
N ARG A 28 16.40 2.15 3.66
CA ARG A 28 16.09 1.14 2.63
C ARG A 28 15.02 0.14 3.06
N ASP A 29 14.12 0.54 3.97
CA ASP A 29 13.01 -0.28 4.43
C ASP A 29 11.81 -0.15 3.45
N PRO A 30 11.43 -1.21 2.71
CA PRO A 30 10.32 -1.16 1.76
C PRO A 30 8.96 -0.91 2.42
N ARG A 31 8.86 -1.04 3.75
CA ARG A 31 7.70 -0.59 4.54
C ARG A 31 7.25 0.83 4.17
N TRP A 32 8.19 1.74 3.93
CA TRP A 32 7.86 3.14 3.60
C TRP A 32 7.19 3.27 2.23
N LEU A 33 7.53 2.42 1.27
CA LEU A 33 6.84 2.36 -0.03
C LEU A 33 5.41 1.86 0.16
N ARG A 34 5.22 0.78 0.90
CA ARG A 34 3.90 0.20 1.18
C ARG A 34 2.99 1.17 1.91
N ARG A 35 3.51 1.84 2.93
CA ARG A 35 2.79 2.89 3.66
C ARG A 35 2.30 3.99 2.70
N ASN A 36 3.15 4.47 1.80
CA ASN A 36 2.75 5.48 0.80
C ASN A 36 1.74 4.92 -0.21
N ALA A 37 1.90 3.67 -0.63
CA ALA A 37 0.96 3.01 -1.54
C ALA A 37 -0.43 2.86 -0.90
N LEU A 38 -0.53 2.47 0.38
CA LEU A 38 -1.79 2.43 1.13
C LEU A 38 -2.48 3.80 1.16
N ILE A 39 -1.71 4.87 1.37
CA ILE A 39 -2.25 6.25 1.33
C ILE A 39 -2.80 6.58 -0.06
N CYS A 40 -2.03 6.29 -1.11
CA CYS A 40 -2.45 6.53 -2.48
C CYS A 40 -3.71 5.74 -2.83
N VAL A 41 -3.78 4.45 -2.50
CA VAL A 41 -4.96 3.61 -2.72
C VAL A 41 -6.18 4.18 -1.99
N GLY A 42 -6.06 4.55 -0.71
CA GLY A 42 -7.14 5.22 0.02
C GLY A 42 -7.63 6.51 -0.66
N ASN A 43 -6.72 7.22 -1.32
CA ASN A 43 -7.01 8.46 -2.04
C ASN A 43 -7.50 8.27 -3.48
N THR A 44 -7.46 7.09 -4.08
CA THR A 44 -7.81 6.92 -5.50
C THR A 44 -8.80 5.81 -5.77
N ALA A 45 -8.86 4.77 -4.93
CA ALA A 45 -9.75 3.63 -5.17
C ALA A 45 -11.23 4.01 -5.03
N SER A 46 -12.06 3.27 -5.77
CA SER A 46 -13.52 3.31 -5.69
C SER A 46 -14.02 2.40 -4.57
N PRO A 47 -15.16 2.70 -3.92
CA PRO A 47 -15.83 1.76 -3.02
C PRO A 47 -16.12 0.39 -3.65
N THR A 48 -16.29 0.35 -4.98
CA THR A 48 -16.57 -0.87 -5.75
C THR A 48 -15.32 -1.57 -6.29
N ASP A 49 -14.13 -1.06 -5.99
CA ASP A 49 -12.86 -1.69 -6.38
C ASP A 49 -12.55 -2.85 -5.43
N ILE A 50 -13.00 -4.04 -5.82
CA ILE A 50 -12.90 -5.26 -5.00
C ILE A 50 -11.44 -5.65 -4.79
N GLU A 51 -10.59 -5.50 -5.81
CA GLU A 51 -9.19 -5.89 -5.75
C GLU A 51 -8.41 -4.98 -4.80
N ALA A 52 -8.55 -3.66 -4.95
CA ALA A 52 -7.89 -2.71 -4.06
C ALA A 52 -8.30 -2.92 -2.61
N ARG A 53 -9.60 -3.11 -2.35
CA ARG A 53 -10.10 -3.39 -1.00
C ARG A 53 -9.52 -4.66 -0.41
N ALA A 54 -9.51 -5.75 -1.17
CA ALA A 54 -8.97 -7.02 -0.70
C ALA A 54 -7.48 -6.93 -0.34
N VAL A 55 -6.69 -6.22 -1.15
CA VAL A 55 -5.26 -5.99 -0.85
C VAL A 55 -5.11 -5.18 0.43
N VAL A 56 -5.86 -4.07 0.59
CA VAL A 56 -5.77 -3.23 1.79
C VAL A 56 -6.25 -3.98 3.05
N GLU A 57 -7.29 -4.81 2.95
CA GLU A 57 -7.76 -5.65 4.06
C GLU A 57 -6.68 -6.62 4.54
N ARG A 58 -5.88 -7.21 3.64
CA ARG A 58 -4.73 -8.05 4.06
C ARG A 58 -3.69 -7.27 4.86
N TYR A 59 -3.45 -6.00 4.53
CA TYR A 59 -2.54 -5.15 5.32
C TYR A 59 -3.12 -4.77 6.67
N ARG A 60 -4.43 -4.53 6.76
CA ARG A 60 -5.12 -4.28 8.04
C ARG A 60 -4.95 -5.46 9.00
N ASP A 61 -5.04 -6.67 8.47
CA ASP A 61 -5.03 -7.92 9.26
C ASP A 61 -3.62 -8.52 9.41
N GLY A 62 -2.57 -7.81 8.94
CA GLY A 62 -1.17 -8.24 9.03
C GLY A 62 -0.46 -7.82 10.31
N ASP A 63 0.76 -8.32 10.50
CA ASP A 63 1.53 -8.16 11.75
C ASP A 63 2.29 -6.83 11.88
N ASP A 64 2.29 -5.99 10.83
CA ASP A 64 2.97 -4.69 10.85
C ASP A 64 2.02 -3.58 11.30
N ASP A 65 2.12 -3.17 12.57
CA ASP A 65 1.22 -2.19 13.18
C ASP A 65 1.11 -0.87 12.38
N LEU A 66 2.23 -0.39 11.82
CA LEU A 66 2.24 0.85 11.04
C LEU A 66 1.42 0.67 9.76
N LEU A 67 1.63 -0.43 9.03
CA LEU A 67 0.90 -0.71 7.80
C LEU A 67 -0.58 -1.02 8.09
N ALA A 68 -0.87 -1.72 9.18
CA ALA A 68 -2.23 -2.02 9.62
C ALA A 68 -3.03 -0.76 9.96
N GLU A 69 -2.40 0.22 10.63
CA GLU A 69 -3.00 1.54 10.87
C GLU A 69 -3.35 2.27 9.56
N HIS A 70 -2.42 2.33 8.62
CA HIS A 70 -2.64 3.00 7.33
C HIS A 70 -3.68 2.28 6.48
N ALA A 71 -3.73 0.95 6.54
CA ALA A 71 -4.76 0.16 5.88
C ALA A 71 -6.15 0.41 6.45
N ARG A 72 -6.31 0.53 7.77
CA ARG A 72 -7.59 0.93 8.39
C ARG A 72 -8.05 2.30 7.91
N TRP A 73 -7.14 3.27 7.89
CA TRP A 73 -7.44 4.60 7.36
C TRP A 73 -7.86 4.54 5.88
N ALA A 74 -7.13 3.78 5.05
CA ALA A 74 -7.42 3.66 3.63
C ALA A 74 -8.80 3.03 3.37
N LEU A 75 -9.19 1.98 4.11
CA LEU A 75 -10.51 1.37 4.00
C LEU A 75 -11.63 2.34 4.40
N ALA A 76 -11.43 3.11 5.47
CA ALA A 76 -12.39 4.13 5.89
C ALA A 76 -12.54 5.22 4.82
N GLN A 77 -11.42 5.66 4.23
CA GLN A 77 -11.40 6.69 3.19
C GLN A 77 -12.04 6.21 1.88
N ILE A 78 -11.86 4.95 1.52
CA ILE A 78 -12.53 4.33 0.37
C ILE A 78 -14.03 4.28 0.61
N ALA A 79 -14.47 3.89 1.81
CA ALA A 79 -15.88 3.77 2.15
C ALA A 79 -16.62 5.11 2.23
N SER A 80 -15.92 6.23 2.46
CA SER A 80 -16.51 7.56 2.55
C SER A 80 -16.69 8.28 1.20
N ARG A 81 -16.42 7.61 0.08
CA ARG A 81 -16.57 8.14 -1.28
C ARG A 81 -17.90 7.75 -1.87
#